data_AF-A0A842MT40-F1
#
_entry.id   AF-A0A842MT40-F1
#
_cell.length_a   1.000
_cell.length_b   1.000
_cell.length_c   1.000
_cell.angle_alpha   90.00
_cell.angle_beta   90.00
_cell.angle_gamma   90.00
#
_symmetry.space_group_name_H-M   'P 1'
#
loop_
_entity.id
_entity.type
_entity.pdbx_description
1 polymer ?
#
loop_
_entity_poly.entity_id
_entity_poly.type
_entity_poly.pdbx_seq_one_letter_code
_entity_poly.pdbx_strand_id
1 'polypeptide(L)'
;MEVHQPNFWTRERQELRLWFERNAPSLGELYKGAIEMVFNEIFPGRVRFVSHAVREIRNRLPDVIAGPVSTNQVQYINRLDDLSKVWKKAGLSLDGSLPIKLTNNEQIPPIKEVPIPVKIYKEIAKLIRDHEEARKKPYEEFKRLFQAIDPKNKEAEATLRPRIDNLRKNTEWFVARTHDRGKVDAEMDGDELKKNFEIFERALLAIIGSFYKTLEDLDEILEETNARSG
;
A
#
# COMPACT_ATOMS: atom_id res chain seq x y z
N MET A 1 16.03 -12.13 37.05
CA MET A 1 16.51 -11.01 36.21
C MET A 1 15.29 -10.19 35.86
N GLU A 2 15.08 -9.07 36.53
CA GLU A 2 14.06 -8.11 36.11
C GLU A 2 14.59 -7.37 34.88
N VAL A 3 13.99 -7.67 33.73
CA VAL A 3 14.24 -6.90 32.51
C VAL A 3 13.48 -5.59 32.67
N HIS A 4 14.17 -4.53 33.10
CA HIS A 4 13.63 -3.17 33.01
C HIS A 4 13.37 -2.86 31.54
N GLN A 5 12.14 -3.06 31.08
CA GLN A 5 11.77 -2.61 29.74
C GLN A 5 11.80 -1.08 29.74
N PRO A 6 12.53 -0.45 28.81
CA PRO A 6 12.45 1.00 28.65
C PRO A 6 10.99 1.39 28.42
N ASN A 7 10.52 2.47 29.05
CA ASN A 7 9.22 3.03 28.71
C ASN A 7 9.27 3.52 27.26
N PHE A 8 8.82 2.68 26.33
CA PHE A 8 8.82 2.97 24.91
C PHE A 8 7.69 3.93 24.51
N TRP A 9 6.80 4.33 25.43
CA TRP A 9 5.79 5.36 25.21
C TRP A 9 6.38 6.76 25.41
N THR A 10 7.02 7.29 24.36
CA THR A 10 7.39 8.71 24.30
C THR A 10 6.15 9.59 24.18
N ARG A 11 6.33 10.90 24.38
CA ARG A 11 5.25 11.88 24.18
C ARG A 11 4.65 11.78 22.78
N GLU A 12 5.49 11.69 21.75
CA GLU A 12 5.03 11.62 20.36
C GLU A 12 4.24 10.34 20.09
N ARG A 13 4.63 9.21 20.70
CA ARG A 13 3.87 7.95 20.59
C ARG A 13 2.53 8.01 21.30
N GLN A 14 2.45 8.75 22.41
CA GLN A 14 1.19 9.02 23.09
C GLN A 14 0.28 9.92 22.24
N GLU A 15 0.84 10.92 21.55
CA GLU A 15 0.10 11.77 20.61
C GLU A 15 -0.47 10.94 19.45
N LEU A 16 0.34 10.07 18.83
CA LEU A 16 -0.14 9.12 17.80
C LEU A 16 -1.24 8.20 18.33
N ARG A 17 -1.04 7.65 19.53
CA ARG A 17 -2.02 6.76 20.17
C ARG A 17 -3.36 7.47 20.40
N LEU A 18 -3.35 8.67 20.97
CA LEU A 18 -4.56 9.46 21.20
C LEU A 18 -5.25 9.83 19.89
N TRP A 19 -4.48 10.15 18.84
CA TRP A 19 -5.04 10.40 17.52
C TRP A 19 -5.77 9.16 16.98
N PHE A 20 -5.14 7.98 17.05
CA PHE A 20 -5.76 6.74 16.58
C PHE A 20 -6.98 6.36 17.41
N GLU A 21 -6.92 6.49 18.74
CA GLU A 21 -8.07 6.21 19.63
C GLU A 21 -9.30 7.06 19.28
N ARG A 22 -9.09 8.30 18.83
CA ARG A 22 -10.18 9.21 18.44
C ARG A 22 -10.69 8.98 17.01
N ASN A 23 -9.77 8.75 16.06
CA ASN A 23 -10.10 8.81 14.62
C ASN A 23 -10.16 7.43 13.94
N ALA A 24 -9.41 6.44 14.44
CA ALA A 24 -9.35 5.11 13.85
C ALA A 24 -8.98 4.03 14.89
N PRO A 25 -9.90 3.70 15.83
CA PRO A 25 -9.59 2.83 16.97
C PRO A 25 -8.97 1.48 16.56
N SER A 26 -9.49 0.85 15.51
CA SER A 26 -8.97 -0.41 15.00
C SER A 26 -7.54 -0.31 14.48
N LEU A 27 -7.14 0.82 13.87
CA LEU A 27 -5.74 1.05 13.49
C LEU A 27 -4.86 1.37 14.71
N GLY A 28 -5.45 1.98 15.75
CA GLY A 28 -4.78 2.21 17.03
C GLY A 28 -4.38 0.92 17.74
N GLU A 29 -5.22 -0.11 17.71
CA GLU A 29 -4.88 -1.44 18.23
C GLU A 29 -3.68 -2.04 17.50
N LEU A 30 -3.66 -1.94 16.16
CA LEU A 30 -2.54 -2.41 15.34
C LEU A 30 -1.25 -1.65 15.66
N TYR A 31 -1.33 -0.32 15.81
CA TYR A 31 -0.18 0.52 16.15
C TYR A 31 0.38 0.15 17.53
N LYS A 32 -0.50 0.02 18.53
CA LYS A 32 -0.13 -0.36 19.90
C LYS A 32 0.58 -1.73 19.93
N GLY A 33 -0.04 -2.73 19.31
CA GLY A 33 0.56 -4.07 19.23
C GLY A 33 1.91 -4.06 18.49
N ALA A 34 2.01 -3.29 17.41
CA ALA A 34 3.26 -3.15 16.67
C ALA A 34 4.38 -2.54 17.53
N ILE A 35 4.11 -1.47 18.28
CA ILE A 35 5.08 -0.89 19.22
C ILE A 35 5.56 -1.93 20.22
N GLU A 36 4.63 -2.63 20.88
CA GLU A 36 4.99 -3.60 21.92
C GLU A 36 5.89 -4.71 21.37
N MET A 37 5.63 -5.16 20.14
CA MET A 37 6.45 -6.18 19.45
C MET A 37 7.80 -5.64 18.95
N VAL A 38 7.87 -4.38 18.52
CA VAL A 38 9.14 -3.75 18.09
C VAL A 38 10.13 -3.70 19.25
N PHE A 39 9.65 -3.31 20.44
CA PHE A 39 10.48 -3.15 21.64
C PHE A 39 10.66 -4.43 22.46
N ASN A 40 10.00 -5.52 22.07
CA ASN A 40 10.18 -6.84 22.66
C ASN A 40 10.99 -7.75 21.71
N GLU A 41 12.32 -7.76 21.87
CA GLU A 41 13.23 -8.49 20.97
C GLU A 41 13.06 -10.02 21.00
N ILE A 42 12.52 -10.55 22.10
CA ILE A 42 12.27 -12.00 22.26
C ILE A 42 10.91 -12.43 21.70
N PHE A 43 10.09 -11.50 21.19
CA PHE A 43 8.78 -11.83 20.65
C PHE A 43 8.90 -12.61 19.32
N PRO A 44 8.37 -13.83 19.22
CA PRO A 44 8.54 -14.67 18.04
C PRO A 44 7.69 -14.17 16.86
N GLY A 45 8.30 -14.07 15.69
CA GLY A 45 7.65 -13.60 14.47
C GLY A 45 7.39 -12.10 14.43
N ARG A 46 8.03 -11.31 15.33
CA ARG A 46 7.75 -9.88 15.50
C ARG A 46 7.88 -9.09 14.21
N VAL A 47 8.83 -9.45 13.33
CA VAL A 47 9.04 -8.73 12.07
C VAL A 47 7.80 -8.84 11.19
N ARG A 48 7.19 -10.02 11.10
CA ARG A 48 5.98 -10.26 10.31
C ARG A 48 4.75 -9.57 10.88
N PHE A 49 4.52 -9.71 12.19
CA PHE A 49 3.36 -9.10 12.84
C PHE A 49 3.39 -7.57 12.72
N VAL A 50 4.55 -6.96 13.02
CA VAL A 50 4.75 -5.52 12.85
C VAL A 50 4.58 -5.12 11.39
N SER A 51 5.14 -5.90 10.45
CA SER A 51 4.99 -5.63 9.02
C SER A 51 3.53 -5.67 8.55
N HIS A 52 2.73 -6.61 9.06
CA HIS A 52 1.30 -6.68 8.78
C HIS A 52 0.56 -5.47 9.34
N ALA A 53 0.83 -5.08 10.58
CA ALA A 53 0.24 -3.90 11.19
C ALA A 53 0.57 -2.62 10.40
N VAL A 54 1.85 -2.42 10.03
CA VAL A 54 2.27 -1.25 9.23
C VAL A 54 1.61 -1.25 7.86
N ARG A 55 1.52 -2.39 7.18
CA ARG A 55 0.83 -2.51 5.89
C ARG A 55 -0.64 -2.11 6.00
N GLU A 56 -1.33 -2.57 7.04
CA GLU A 56 -2.74 -2.28 7.22
C GLU A 56 -2.98 -0.80 7.57
N ILE A 57 -2.19 -0.23 8.49
CA ILE A 57 -2.24 1.20 8.82
C ILE A 57 -2.00 2.02 7.55
N ARG A 58 -0.96 1.70 6.78
CA ARG A 58 -0.66 2.38 5.51
C ARG A 58 -1.83 2.36 4.54
N ASN A 59 -2.47 1.22 4.35
CA ASN A 59 -3.54 1.07 3.35
C ASN A 59 -4.85 1.74 3.79
N ARG A 60 -5.14 1.74 5.09
CA ARG A 60 -6.42 2.22 5.63
C ARG A 60 -6.38 3.68 6.05
N LEU A 61 -5.21 4.21 6.41
CA LEU A 61 -5.06 5.60 6.86
C LEU A 61 -5.56 6.64 5.84
N PRO A 62 -5.33 6.50 4.51
CA PRO A 62 -5.92 7.40 3.53
C PRO A 62 -7.46 7.42 3.59
N ASP A 63 -8.12 6.29 3.85
CA ASP A 63 -9.58 6.23 3.97
C ASP A 63 -10.11 6.90 5.23
N VAL A 64 -9.33 6.87 6.32
CA VAL A 64 -9.66 7.59 7.56
C VAL A 64 -9.57 9.09 7.35
N ILE A 65 -8.48 9.58 6.74
CA ILE A 65 -8.20 11.02 6.62
C ILE A 65 -8.92 11.66 5.43
N ALA A 66 -9.01 10.98 4.29
CA ALA A 66 -9.55 11.53 3.04
C ALA A 66 -10.93 10.96 2.66
N GLY A 67 -11.53 10.11 3.50
CA GLY A 67 -12.82 9.45 3.27
C GLY A 67 -12.75 8.29 2.26
N PRO A 68 -13.53 7.20 2.40
CA PRO A 68 -13.32 5.95 1.66
C PRO A 68 -13.52 6.09 0.15
N VAL A 69 -12.73 5.35 -0.63
CA VAL A 69 -12.89 5.22 -2.09
C VAL A 69 -13.28 3.77 -2.43
N SER A 70 -14.20 3.60 -3.37
CA SER A 70 -14.60 2.27 -3.85
C SER A 70 -13.40 1.56 -4.47
N THR A 71 -12.86 0.56 -3.77
CA THR A 71 -11.74 -0.24 -4.27
C THR A 71 -12.27 -1.42 -5.08
N ASN A 72 -12.29 -1.30 -6.41
CA ASN A 72 -12.41 -2.49 -7.25
C ASN A 72 -11.08 -3.25 -7.21
N GLN A 73 -11.00 -4.28 -6.37
CA GLN A 73 -9.91 -5.24 -6.42
C GLN A 73 -9.93 -5.94 -7.77
N VAL A 74 -8.80 -5.97 -8.48
CA VAL A 74 -8.71 -6.70 -9.74
C VAL A 74 -8.77 -8.18 -9.41
N GLN A 75 -9.86 -8.85 -9.80
CA GLN A 75 -10.08 -10.28 -9.61
C GLN A 75 -9.24 -11.09 -10.60
N TYR A 76 -7.91 -11.12 -10.40
CA TYR A 76 -6.95 -11.72 -11.34
C TYR A 76 -7.27 -13.18 -11.66
N ILE A 77 -7.63 -13.98 -10.65
CA ILE A 77 -7.94 -15.41 -10.82
C ILE A 77 -9.12 -15.56 -11.79
N ASN A 78 -10.26 -14.96 -11.48
CA ASN A 78 -11.46 -15.05 -12.30
C ASN A 78 -11.23 -14.57 -13.74
N ARG A 79 -10.46 -13.48 -13.92
CA ARG A 79 -10.16 -12.93 -15.24
C ARG A 79 -9.22 -13.80 -16.06
N LEU A 80 -8.21 -14.39 -15.41
CA LEU A 80 -7.30 -15.31 -16.09
C LEU A 80 -7.99 -16.63 -16.43
N ASP A 81 -8.91 -17.10 -15.58
CA ASP A 81 -9.73 -18.28 -15.88
C ASP A 81 -10.62 -18.05 -17.11
N ASP A 82 -11.26 -16.88 -17.19
CA ASP A 82 -12.08 -16.53 -18.35
C ASP A 82 -11.24 -16.33 -19.61
N LEU A 83 -10.07 -15.69 -19.51
CA LEU A 83 -9.12 -15.59 -20.62
C LEU A 83 -8.67 -16.98 -21.08
N SER A 84 -8.35 -17.89 -20.16
CA SER A 84 -7.93 -19.27 -20.46
C SER A 84 -9.00 -20.04 -21.25
N LYS A 85 -10.28 -19.87 -20.89
CA LYS A 85 -11.41 -20.48 -21.64
C LYS A 85 -11.46 -19.97 -23.09
N VAL A 86 -11.34 -18.66 -23.29
CA VAL A 86 -11.39 -18.06 -24.64
C VAL A 86 -10.14 -18.42 -25.44
N TRP A 87 -8.98 -18.48 -24.79
CA TRP A 87 -7.70 -18.88 -25.36
C TRP A 87 -7.73 -20.32 -25.90
N LYS A 88 -8.18 -21.27 -25.08
CA LYS A 88 -8.37 -22.67 -25.50
C LYS A 88 -9.38 -22.81 -26.62
N LYS A 89 -10.51 -22.08 -26.56
CA LYS A 89 -11.53 -22.10 -27.61
C LYS A 89 -11.00 -21.59 -28.96
N ALA A 90 -10.00 -20.71 -28.94
CA ALA A 90 -9.31 -20.24 -30.14
C ALA A 90 -8.25 -21.22 -30.68
N GLY A 91 -8.06 -22.38 -30.04
CA GLY A 91 -7.06 -23.38 -30.43
C GLY A 91 -5.62 -22.96 -30.12
N LEU A 92 -5.43 -21.96 -29.24
CA LEU A 92 -4.11 -21.49 -28.83
C LEU A 92 -3.58 -22.35 -27.67
N SER A 93 -2.29 -22.68 -27.70
CA SER A 93 -1.68 -23.47 -26.62
C SER A 93 -1.42 -22.63 -25.38
N LEU A 94 -1.49 -23.27 -24.21
CA LEU A 94 -1.15 -22.68 -22.92
C LEU A 94 0.34 -22.81 -22.58
N ASP A 95 1.05 -23.73 -23.21
CA ASP A 95 2.47 -23.98 -22.97
C ASP A 95 3.39 -23.11 -23.85
N GLY A 96 2.81 -22.21 -24.65
CA GLY A 96 3.55 -21.33 -25.56
C GLY A 96 4.02 -22.00 -26.86
N SER A 97 3.65 -23.26 -27.11
CA SER A 97 3.89 -23.88 -28.41
C SER A 97 3.13 -23.15 -29.51
N LEU A 98 3.83 -22.91 -30.62
CA LEU A 98 3.26 -22.26 -31.78
C LEU A 98 2.37 -23.24 -32.55
N PRO A 99 1.25 -22.78 -33.12
CA PRO A 99 0.44 -23.60 -34.01
C PRO A 99 1.19 -23.77 -35.35
N ILE A 100 2.13 -24.71 -35.40
CA ILE A 100 2.86 -25.05 -36.62
C ILE A 100 2.03 -26.05 -37.41
N LYS A 101 1.50 -25.64 -38.58
CA LYS A 101 1.02 -26.60 -39.58
C LYS A 101 2.24 -27.20 -40.26
N LEU A 102 2.64 -28.41 -39.86
CA LEU A 102 3.67 -29.18 -40.55
C LEU A 102 3.13 -29.65 -41.90
N THR A 103 3.33 -28.86 -42.95
CA THR A 103 3.34 -29.38 -44.32
C THR A 103 4.77 -29.81 -44.64
N ASN A 104 4.92 -31.06 -45.05
CA ASN A 104 6.21 -31.76 -45.19
C ASN A 104 7.33 -30.92 -45.84
N ASN A 105 8.49 -30.90 -45.17
CA ASN A 105 9.83 -30.64 -45.71
C ASN A 105 10.27 -29.22 -46.13
N GLU A 106 9.75 -28.15 -45.53
CA GLU A 106 10.36 -26.81 -45.66
C GLU A 106 10.94 -26.30 -44.33
N GLN A 107 12.13 -25.67 -44.40
CA GLN A 107 12.72 -24.95 -43.27
C GLN A 107 11.76 -23.87 -42.81
N ILE A 108 11.21 -24.01 -41.61
CA ILE A 108 10.26 -23.05 -41.04
C ILE A 108 11.04 -21.73 -40.81
N PRO A 109 10.72 -20.63 -41.51
CA PRO A 109 11.32 -19.34 -41.21
C PRO A 109 10.99 -18.94 -39.76
N PRO A 110 11.86 -18.20 -39.06
CA PRO A 110 11.61 -17.80 -37.68
C PRO A 110 10.30 -17.01 -37.59
N ILE A 111 9.29 -17.59 -36.93
CA ILE A 111 8.00 -16.96 -36.69
C ILE A 111 8.23 -15.80 -35.72
N LYS A 112 8.08 -14.56 -36.21
CA LYS A 112 8.24 -13.34 -35.40
C LYS A 112 6.96 -12.90 -34.71
N GLU A 113 5.81 -13.32 -35.21
CA GLU A 113 4.49 -12.87 -34.76
C GLU A 113 3.51 -14.05 -34.73
N VAL A 114 2.65 -14.07 -33.69
CA VAL A 114 1.56 -15.04 -33.56
C VAL A 114 0.24 -14.30 -33.70
N PRO A 115 -0.55 -14.54 -34.77
CA PRO A 115 -1.83 -13.89 -34.91
C PRO A 115 -2.79 -14.42 -33.84
N ILE A 116 -3.32 -13.51 -33.02
CA ILE A 116 -4.35 -13.82 -32.02
C ILE A 116 -5.69 -13.21 -32.42
N PRO A 117 -6.82 -13.86 -32.10
CA PRO A 117 -8.14 -13.27 -32.30
C PRO A 117 -8.27 -11.91 -31.60
N VAL A 118 -8.92 -10.95 -32.29
CA VAL A 118 -9.15 -9.58 -31.78
C VAL A 118 -9.81 -9.57 -30.39
N LYS A 119 -10.71 -10.52 -30.12
CA LYS A 119 -11.35 -10.66 -28.81
C LYS A 119 -10.34 -10.95 -27.69
N ILE A 120 -9.39 -11.84 -27.95
CA ILE A 120 -8.34 -12.21 -26.98
C ILE A 120 -7.40 -11.02 -26.76
N TYR A 121 -7.00 -10.34 -27.83
CA TYR A 121 -6.20 -9.12 -27.75
C TYR A 121 -6.86 -8.07 -26.85
N LYS A 122 -8.17 -7.81 -27.03
CA LYS A 122 -8.92 -6.85 -26.22
C LYS A 122 -8.95 -7.23 -24.73
N GLU A 123 -9.15 -8.50 -24.40
CA GLU A 123 -9.14 -8.96 -23.01
C GLU A 123 -7.76 -8.83 -22.36
N ILE A 124 -6.69 -9.15 -23.08
CA ILE A 124 -5.31 -8.96 -22.62
C ILE A 124 -5.00 -7.49 -22.42
N ALA A 125 -5.31 -6.63 -23.40
CA ALA A 125 -5.09 -5.19 -23.29
C ALA A 125 -5.85 -4.60 -22.10
N LYS A 126 -7.09 -5.04 -21.87
CA LYS A 126 -7.88 -4.67 -20.69
C LYS A 126 -7.21 -5.13 -19.39
N LEU A 127 -6.71 -6.37 -19.34
CA LEU A 127 -6.03 -6.90 -18.15
C LEU A 127 -4.73 -6.15 -17.85
N ILE A 128 -3.94 -5.84 -18.87
CA ILE A 128 -2.70 -5.05 -18.74
C ILE A 128 -3.00 -3.63 -18.24
N ARG A 129 -4.00 -2.95 -18.83
CA ARG A 129 -4.39 -1.61 -18.37
C ARG A 129 -4.84 -1.63 -16.92
N ASP A 130 -5.72 -2.55 -16.55
CA ASP A 130 -6.23 -2.63 -15.18
C ASP A 130 -5.11 -3.03 -14.19
N HIS A 131 -4.09 -3.78 -14.64
CA HIS A 131 -2.87 -4.06 -13.86
C HIS A 131 -2.03 -2.79 -13.64
N GLU A 132 -1.78 -2.01 -14.70
CA GLU A 132 -1.06 -0.74 -14.61
C GLU A 132 -1.80 0.28 -13.72
N GLU A 133 -3.12 0.34 -13.81
CA GLU A 133 -3.96 1.16 -12.93
C GLU A 133 -3.89 0.68 -11.47
N ALA A 134 -3.94 -0.65 -11.24
CA ALA A 134 -3.75 -1.21 -9.91
C ALA A 134 -2.36 -0.92 -9.33
N ARG A 135 -1.34 -0.82 -10.18
CA ARG A 135 0.04 -0.47 -9.79
C ARG A 135 0.21 1.00 -9.42
N LYS A 136 -0.62 1.89 -9.97
CA LYS A 136 -0.67 3.31 -9.58
C LYS A 136 -1.37 3.53 -8.23
N LYS A 137 -2.27 2.62 -7.82
CA LYS A 137 -3.05 2.74 -6.58
C LYS A 137 -2.23 3.12 -5.34
N PRO A 138 -1.05 2.52 -5.06
CA PRO A 138 -0.33 2.87 -3.84
C PRO A 138 0.26 4.28 -3.87
N TYR A 139 0.63 4.80 -5.05
CA TYR A 139 1.05 6.21 -5.19
C TYR A 139 -0.15 7.14 -5.08
N GLU A 140 -1.27 6.82 -5.74
CA GLU A 140 -2.50 7.62 -5.70
C GLU A 140 -3.13 7.64 -4.29
N GLU A 141 -3.06 6.55 -3.53
CA GLU A 141 -3.51 6.48 -2.13
C GLU A 141 -2.70 7.41 -1.23
N PHE A 142 -1.37 7.41 -1.38
CA PHE A 142 -0.53 8.36 -0.66
C PHE A 142 -0.73 9.78 -1.15
N LYS A 143 -0.85 10.02 -2.46
CA LYS A 143 -1.14 11.35 -3.01
C LYS A 143 -2.44 11.89 -2.43
N ARG A 144 -3.51 11.08 -2.40
CA ARG A 144 -4.79 11.42 -1.78
C ARG A 144 -4.64 11.76 -0.30
N LEU A 145 -3.86 10.96 0.44
CA LEU A 145 -3.54 11.26 1.83
C LEU A 145 -2.87 12.64 1.97
N PHE A 146 -1.80 12.91 1.21
CA PHE A 146 -1.09 14.19 1.26
C PHE A 146 -1.96 15.38 0.82
N GLN A 147 -2.84 15.20 -0.15
CA GLN A 147 -3.77 16.24 -0.61
C GLN A 147 -4.90 16.53 0.40
N ALA A 148 -5.30 15.55 1.20
CA ALA A 148 -6.32 15.73 2.23
C ALA A 148 -5.79 16.46 3.47
N ILE A 149 -4.48 16.34 3.73
CA ILE A 149 -3.83 16.97 4.89
C ILE A 149 -3.66 18.48 4.72
N ASP A 150 -3.42 18.98 3.51
CA ASP A 150 -3.34 20.41 3.23
C ASP A 150 -3.90 20.69 1.83
N PRO A 151 -4.97 21.48 1.68
CA PRO A 151 -5.53 21.82 0.37
C PRO A 151 -4.53 22.43 -0.62
N LYS A 152 -3.50 23.14 -0.14
CA LYS A 152 -2.44 23.74 -0.98
C LYS A 152 -1.57 22.68 -1.66
N ASN A 153 -1.57 21.45 -1.15
CA ASN A 153 -0.87 20.33 -1.76
C ASN A 153 -1.44 19.93 -3.12
N LYS A 154 -2.67 20.34 -3.48
CA LYS A 154 -3.23 20.11 -4.82
C LYS A 154 -2.44 20.84 -5.91
N GLU A 155 -1.96 22.05 -5.62
CA GLU A 155 -1.24 22.90 -6.57
C GLU A 155 0.27 22.63 -6.57
N ALA A 156 0.77 21.95 -5.54
CA ALA A 156 2.20 21.71 -5.32
C ALA A 156 2.63 20.24 -5.54
N GLU A 157 1.94 19.49 -6.41
CA GLU A 157 2.17 18.04 -6.60
C GLU A 157 3.64 17.66 -6.83
N ALA A 158 4.36 18.43 -7.67
CA ALA A 158 5.78 18.19 -7.95
C ALA A 158 6.66 18.22 -6.69
N THR A 159 6.29 19.03 -5.70
CA THR A 159 7.02 19.17 -4.42
C THR A 159 6.68 18.06 -3.42
N LEU A 160 5.54 17.37 -3.60
CA LEU A 160 5.10 16.27 -2.73
C LEU A 160 5.69 14.93 -3.13
N ARG A 161 6.01 14.76 -4.42
CA ARG A 161 6.51 13.51 -4.97
C ARG A 161 7.68 12.90 -4.16
N PRO A 162 8.71 13.65 -3.73
CA PRO A 162 9.78 13.09 -2.90
C PRO A 162 9.28 12.57 -1.53
N ARG A 163 8.30 13.25 -0.92
CA ARG A 163 7.72 12.85 0.38
C ARG A 163 6.87 11.60 0.24
N ILE A 164 6.04 11.54 -0.81
CA ILE A 164 5.23 10.36 -1.16
C ILE A 164 6.14 9.16 -1.44
N ASP A 165 7.19 9.34 -2.25
CA ASP A 165 8.13 8.27 -2.57
C ASP A 165 8.91 7.80 -1.34
N ASN A 166 9.25 8.70 -0.42
CA ASN A 166 9.92 8.32 0.83
C ASN A 166 9.02 7.44 1.71
N LEU A 167 7.76 7.85 1.94
CA LEU A 167 6.80 7.06 2.71
C LEU A 167 6.51 5.70 2.04
N ARG A 168 6.38 5.68 0.71
CA ARG A 168 6.22 4.45 -0.06
C ARG A 168 7.42 3.51 0.12
N LYS A 169 8.64 4.01 -0.08
CA LYS A 169 9.86 3.19 0.06
C LYS A 169 10.03 2.62 1.47
N ASN A 170 9.75 3.43 2.49
CA ASN A 170 9.81 2.96 3.88
C ASN A 170 8.78 1.83 4.13
N THR A 171 7.54 1.99 3.65
CA THR A 171 6.50 0.97 3.83
C THR A 171 6.69 -0.28 2.96
N GLU A 172 7.41 -0.18 1.84
CA GLU A 172 7.79 -1.33 1.00
C GLU A 172 8.69 -2.34 1.73
N TRP A 173 9.55 -1.86 2.65
CA TRP A 173 10.37 -2.74 3.48
C TRP A 173 9.51 -3.70 4.32
N PHE A 174 8.42 -3.18 4.90
CA PHE A 174 7.45 -3.97 5.68
C PHE A 174 6.62 -4.88 4.77
N VAL A 175 6.10 -4.35 3.66
CA VAL A 175 5.29 -5.15 2.70
C VAL A 175 6.07 -6.35 2.17
N ALA A 176 7.37 -6.23 1.95
CA ALA A 176 8.22 -7.35 1.54
C ALA A 176 8.32 -8.48 2.58
N ARG A 177 7.97 -8.19 3.84
CA ARG A 177 8.15 -9.04 5.02
C ARG A 177 6.83 -9.50 5.66
N THR A 178 5.67 -9.21 5.05
CA THR A 178 4.38 -9.66 5.59
C THR A 178 4.17 -11.16 5.43
N HIS A 179 4.41 -11.70 4.23
CA HIS A 179 4.14 -13.11 3.94
C HIS A 179 5.28 -14.02 4.40
N ASP A 180 4.91 -15.21 4.86
CA ASP A 180 5.89 -16.25 5.18
C ASP A 180 6.68 -16.68 3.93
N ARG A 181 7.99 -16.83 4.12
CA ARG A 181 8.95 -17.29 3.11
C ARG A 181 9.87 -18.36 3.67
N GLY A 182 9.49 -18.99 4.79
CA GLY A 182 10.32 -19.96 5.49
C GLY A 182 11.54 -19.36 6.20
N LYS A 183 11.51 -18.06 6.51
CA LYS A 183 12.59 -17.34 7.20
C LYS A 183 12.24 -17.05 8.66
N VAL A 184 13.23 -17.11 9.55
CA VAL A 184 13.07 -16.64 10.94
C VAL A 184 13.39 -15.15 11.07
N ASP A 185 13.01 -14.50 12.17
CA ASP A 185 13.19 -13.04 12.36
C ASP A 185 14.67 -12.60 12.21
N ALA A 186 15.62 -13.43 12.65
CA ALA A 186 17.05 -13.17 12.50
C ALA A 186 17.50 -13.07 11.02
N GLU A 187 16.79 -13.73 10.10
CA GLU A 187 17.06 -13.71 8.66
C GLU A 187 16.25 -12.64 7.92
N MET A 188 15.44 -11.86 8.65
CA MET A 188 14.53 -10.84 8.12
C MET A 188 14.97 -9.41 8.48
N ASP A 189 16.24 -9.24 8.89
CA ASP A 189 16.82 -7.98 9.33
C ASP A 189 16.07 -7.44 10.57
N GLY A 190 15.86 -8.28 11.57
CA GLY A 190 15.18 -7.92 12.82
C GLY A 190 15.81 -6.69 13.52
N ASP A 191 17.11 -6.46 13.32
CA ASP A 191 17.83 -5.28 13.83
C ASP A 191 17.41 -3.99 13.11
N GLU A 192 16.98 -4.08 11.85
CA GLU A 192 16.44 -2.94 11.09
C GLU A 192 14.96 -2.66 11.41
N LEU A 193 14.25 -3.58 12.07
CA LEU A 193 12.82 -3.45 12.36
C LEU A 193 12.53 -2.15 13.11
N LYS A 194 13.26 -1.93 14.21
CA LYS A 194 13.10 -0.75 15.06
C LYS A 194 13.38 0.54 14.28
N LYS A 195 14.48 0.59 13.54
CA LYS A 195 14.86 1.75 12.71
C LYS A 195 13.79 2.08 11.67
N ASN A 196 13.32 1.07 10.93
CA ASN A 196 12.29 1.27 9.91
C ASN A 196 10.96 1.70 10.53
N PHE A 197 10.62 1.16 11.71
CA PHE A 197 9.41 1.51 12.43
C PHE A 197 9.46 2.95 12.95
N GLU A 198 10.58 3.39 13.50
CA GLU A 198 10.76 4.78 13.93
C GLU A 198 10.74 5.78 12.76
N ILE A 199 11.15 5.38 11.55
CA ILE A 199 10.97 6.19 10.33
C ILE A 199 9.48 6.28 9.98
N PHE A 200 8.77 5.16 10.04
CA PHE A 200 7.34 5.11 9.80
C PHE A 200 6.55 5.99 10.80
N GLU A 201 6.86 5.90 12.10
CA GLU A 201 6.24 6.73 13.15
C GLU A 201 6.45 8.22 12.91
N ARG A 202 7.66 8.64 12.55
CA ARG A 202 7.94 10.04 12.22
C ARG A 202 7.13 10.52 11.02
N ALA A 203 6.91 9.66 10.02
CA ALA A 203 6.07 10.01 8.89
C ALA A 203 4.59 10.14 9.30
N LEU A 204 4.07 9.25 10.16
CA LEU A 204 2.72 9.36 10.71
C LEU A 204 2.53 10.65 11.52
N LEU A 205 3.50 10.99 12.37
CA LEU A 205 3.48 12.22 13.18
C LEU A 205 3.42 13.46 12.29
N ALA A 206 4.23 13.50 11.22
CA ALA A 206 4.19 14.61 10.28
C ALA A 206 2.84 14.74 9.59
N ILE A 207 2.24 13.61 9.18
CA ILE A 207 0.90 13.56 8.56
C ILE A 207 -0.17 14.08 9.51
N ILE A 208 -0.18 13.57 10.75
CA ILE A 208 -1.20 13.88 11.75
C ILE A 208 -1.05 15.31 12.28
N GLY A 209 0.18 15.77 12.51
CA GLY A 209 0.44 17.13 12.96
C GLY A 209 -0.02 18.19 11.96
N SER A 210 0.19 17.96 10.67
CA SER A 210 -0.35 18.85 9.63
C SER A 210 -1.87 18.79 9.54
N PHE A 211 -2.47 17.62 9.74
CA PHE A 211 -3.94 17.46 9.74
C PHE A 211 -4.61 18.27 10.86
N TYR A 212 -4.05 18.25 12.07
CA TYR A 212 -4.58 19.06 13.18
C TYR A 212 -4.56 20.55 12.88
N LYS A 213 -3.44 21.06 12.34
CA LYS A 213 -3.33 22.47 11.96
C LYS A 213 -4.43 22.88 10.96
N THR A 214 -4.72 22.03 9.99
CA THR A 214 -5.76 22.31 8.99
C THR A 214 -7.17 22.25 9.58
N LEU A 215 -7.44 21.38 10.56
CA LEU A 215 -8.73 21.38 11.27
C LEU A 215 -8.91 22.63 12.13
N GLU A 216 -7.88 23.04 12.86
CA GLU A 216 -7.91 24.28 13.65
C GLU A 216 -8.15 25.51 12.76
N ASP A 217 -7.46 25.61 11.61
CA ASP A 217 -7.67 26.67 10.63
C ASP A 217 -9.12 26.66 10.07
N LEU A 218 -9.74 25.48 9.91
CA LEU A 218 -11.13 25.34 9.44
C LEU A 218 -12.15 25.74 10.50
N ASP A 219 -11.95 25.33 11.75
CA ASP A 219 -12.83 25.68 12.87
C ASP A 219 -12.81 27.19 13.11
N GLU A 220 -11.64 27.85 13.03
CA GLU A 220 -11.52 29.32 13.13
C GLU A 220 -12.34 30.05 12.05
N ILE A 221 -12.28 29.59 10.80
CA ILE A 221 -13.08 30.15 9.68
C ILE A 221 -14.58 29.96 9.92
N LEU A 222 -14.99 28.79 10.43
CA LEU A 222 -16.40 28.50 10.73
C LEU A 222 -16.93 29.37 11.87
N GLU A 223 -16.13 29.60 12.92
CA GLU A 223 -16.47 30.51 14.02
C GLU A 223 -16.59 31.96 13.54
N GLU A 224 -15.65 32.47 12.73
CA GLU A 224 -15.74 33.82 12.16
C GLU A 224 -16.99 34.00 11.28
N THR A 225 -17.34 32.99 10.48
CA THR A 225 -18.49 33.04 9.57
C THR A 225 -19.82 33.07 10.32
N ASN A 226 -19.92 32.27 11.39
CA ASN A 226 -21.09 32.25 12.27
C ASN A 226 -21.20 33.54 13.09
N ALA A 227 -20.08 34.13 13.52
CA ALA A 227 -20.06 35.40 14.25
C ALA A 227 -20.42 36.63 13.39
N ARG A 228 -20.26 36.55 12.06
CA ARG A 228 -20.66 37.62 11.11
C ARG A 228 -22.09 37.50 10.60
N SER A 229 -22.73 36.35 10.82
CA SER A 229 -24.08 36.04 10.30
C SER A 229 -25.17 36.07 11.39
N GLY A 230 -24.81 36.41 12.64
CA GLY A 230 -25.74 36.65 13.76
C GLY A 230 -25.66 38.09 14.23
#